data_AF-A0A2D5SBY7-F1
#
_entry.id   AF-A0A2D5SBY7-F1
#
_cell.length_a   1.000
_cell.length_b   1.000
_cell.length_c   1.000
_cell.angle_alpha   90.00
_cell.angle_beta   90.00
_cell.angle_gamma   90.00
#
_symmetry.space_group_name_H-M   'P 1'
#
loop_
_entity.id
_entity.type
_entity.pdbx_description
1 polymer ?
#
loop_
_entity_poly.entity_id
_entity_poly.type
_entity_poly.pdbx_seq_one_letter_code
_entity_poly.pdbx_strand_id
1 'polypeptide(L)'
;MTEIAKHWVWVIDVVFGAMIGMGYAKLDDALREARNVSKMEVARHMLCATGFLSFVVYDVGAYHILIDKYSYTITASSGFRYALDLMLIFLLMVILSRSMSYKAEESALTILIALSAWHFGASLWHFAAIIEYTENYPKLVAYLPHLAFIATYWGVLGVWYMIARKRSHLTGRQHARVFTPVVAHSVHRFGFSVHSNHSGVRPN
;
A
#
# COMPACT_ATOMS: atom_id res chain seq x y z
N MET A 1 -3.61 -28.64 9.79
CA MET A 1 -3.68 -28.03 8.44
C MET A 1 -3.59 -29.14 7.39
N THR A 2 -4.49 -29.14 6.40
CA THR A 2 -4.46 -30.12 5.28
C THR A 2 -3.27 -29.86 4.35
N GLU A 3 -2.84 -30.84 3.57
CA GLU A 3 -1.75 -30.65 2.59
C GLU A 3 -2.07 -29.54 1.59
N ILE A 4 -3.30 -29.45 1.09
CA ILE A 4 -3.73 -28.40 0.17
C ILE A 4 -3.60 -27.01 0.81
N ALA A 5 -4.02 -26.86 2.07
CA ALA A 5 -3.91 -25.59 2.79
C ALA A 5 -2.45 -25.17 3.00
N LYS A 6 -1.54 -26.10 3.28
CA LYS A 6 -0.09 -25.82 3.36
C LYS A 6 0.47 -25.29 2.04
N HIS A 7 0.05 -25.85 0.91
CA HIS A 7 0.48 -25.37 -0.41
C HIS A 7 -0.01 -23.93 -0.68
N TRP A 8 -1.23 -23.59 -0.27
CA TRP A 8 -1.77 -22.24 -0.42
C TRP A 8 -0.97 -21.21 0.39
N VAL A 9 -0.67 -21.53 1.65
CA VAL A 9 0.17 -20.68 2.51
C VAL A 9 1.57 -20.53 1.90
N TRP A 10 2.18 -21.63 1.45
CA TRP A 10 3.49 -21.59 0.81
C TRP A 10 3.53 -20.67 -0.42
N VAL A 11 2.50 -20.71 -1.28
CA VAL A 11 2.41 -19.79 -2.43
C VAL A 11 2.38 -18.34 -1.95
N ILE A 12 1.55 -18.03 -0.95
CA ILE A 12 1.45 -16.68 -0.38
C ILE A 12 2.82 -16.23 0.17
N ASP A 13 3.52 -17.08 0.92
CA ASP A 13 4.82 -16.78 1.52
C ASP A 13 5.89 -16.47 0.47
N VAL A 14 5.92 -17.25 -0.61
CA VAL A 14 6.83 -17.01 -1.74
C VAL A 14 6.56 -15.64 -2.37
N VAL A 15 5.29 -15.29 -2.58
CA VAL A 15 4.94 -13.98 -3.17
C VAL A 15 5.25 -12.84 -2.18
N PHE A 16 4.96 -13.00 -0.89
CA PHE A 16 5.35 -12.03 0.14
C PHE A 16 6.86 -11.79 0.16
N GLY A 17 7.65 -12.87 0.20
CA GLY A 17 9.11 -12.79 0.18
C GLY A 17 9.63 -12.04 -1.05
N ALA A 18 9.07 -12.31 -2.23
CA ALA A 18 9.41 -11.59 -3.45
C ALA A 18 9.08 -10.07 -3.38
N MET A 19 7.91 -9.72 -2.83
CA MET A 19 7.52 -8.30 -2.66
C MET A 19 8.41 -7.56 -1.65
N ILE A 20 8.78 -8.22 -0.55
CA ILE A 20 9.73 -7.68 0.43
C ILE A 20 11.10 -7.47 -0.22
N GLY A 21 11.59 -8.44 -1.00
CA GLY A 21 12.84 -8.33 -1.75
C GLY A 21 12.83 -7.13 -2.71
N MET A 22 11.72 -6.91 -3.42
CA MET A 22 11.54 -5.72 -4.27
C MET A 22 11.58 -4.42 -3.46
N GLY A 23 10.98 -4.39 -2.27
CA GLY A 23 11.05 -3.26 -1.35
C GLY A 23 12.49 -2.93 -0.94
N TYR A 24 13.31 -3.94 -0.61
CA TYR A 24 14.72 -3.75 -0.30
C TYR A 24 15.54 -3.25 -1.48
N ALA A 25 15.29 -3.76 -2.70
CA ALA A 25 15.95 -3.26 -3.90
C ALA A 25 15.66 -1.77 -4.12
N LYS A 26 14.39 -1.36 -3.94
CA LYS A 26 13.99 0.06 -4.00
C LYS A 26 14.65 0.91 -2.92
N LEU A 27 14.77 0.37 -1.71
CA LEU A 27 15.45 1.06 -0.61
C LEU A 27 16.93 1.27 -0.94
N ASP A 28 17.64 0.27 -1.47
CA ASP A 28 19.05 0.41 -1.86
C ASP A 28 19.24 1.51 -2.91
N ASP A 29 18.41 1.52 -3.96
CA ASP A 29 18.43 2.58 -4.98
C ASP A 29 18.23 3.97 -4.35
N ALA A 30 17.24 4.10 -3.46
CA ALA A 30 16.94 5.36 -2.79
C ALA A 30 18.04 5.82 -1.83
N LEU A 31 18.71 4.89 -1.14
CA LEU A 31 19.84 5.22 -0.27
C LEU A 31 21.06 5.69 -1.07
N ARG A 32 21.29 5.14 -2.27
CA ARG A 32 22.33 5.62 -3.19
C ARG A 32 22.06 7.05 -3.63
N GLU A 33 20.82 7.37 -3.96
CA GLU A 33 20.40 8.74 -4.30
C GLU A 33 20.54 9.69 -3.10
N ALA A 34 20.03 9.31 -1.93
CA ALA A 34 20.10 10.12 -0.71
C ALA A 34 21.54 10.42 -0.29
N ARG A 35 22.46 9.44 -0.45
CA ARG A 35 23.89 9.60 -0.14
C ARG A 35 24.54 10.70 -0.98
N ASN A 36 24.10 10.87 -2.22
CA ASN A 36 24.62 11.92 -3.10
C ASN A 36 24.14 13.33 -2.71
N VAL A 37 23.13 13.43 -1.84
CA VAL A 37 22.63 14.71 -1.32
C VAL A 37 23.22 15.03 0.04
N SER A 38 22.98 14.21 1.07
CA SER A 38 23.55 14.41 2.40
C SER A 38 23.40 13.20 3.33
N LYS A 39 24.21 13.14 4.39
CA LYS A 39 24.05 12.15 5.47
C LYS A 39 22.71 12.29 6.20
N MET A 40 22.17 13.51 6.31
CA MET A 40 20.88 13.76 6.94
C MET A 40 19.73 13.15 6.12
N GLU A 41 19.80 13.25 4.79
CA GLU A 41 18.76 12.68 3.93
C GLU A 41 18.77 11.16 3.99
N VAL A 42 19.96 10.53 4.04
CA VAL A 42 20.10 9.08 4.30
C VAL A 42 19.44 8.70 5.62
N ALA A 43 19.72 9.42 6.70
CA ALA A 43 19.14 9.12 8.02
C ALA A 43 17.61 9.26 8.03
N ARG A 44 17.08 10.31 7.38
CA ARG A 44 15.64 10.53 7.23
C ARG A 44 14.98 9.39 6.44
N HIS A 45 15.61 8.97 5.34
CA HIS A 45 15.10 7.88 4.51
C HIS A 45 15.11 6.54 5.26
N MET A 46 16.19 6.24 5.96
CA MET A 46 16.29 5.05 6.82
C MET A 46 15.23 5.03 7.93
N LEU A 47 14.94 6.18 8.55
CA LEU A 47 13.89 6.27 9.56
C LEU A 47 12.51 5.97 8.96
N CYS A 48 12.20 6.54 7.80
CA CYS A 48 10.96 6.29 7.07
C CYS A 48 10.83 4.82 6.68
N ALA A 49 11.88 4.26 6.05
CA ALA A 49 11.94 2.87 5.63
C ALA A 49 11.78 1.91 6.80
N THR A 50 12.42 2.19 7.94
CA THR A 50 12.27 1.38 9.16
C THR A 50 10.82 1.34 9.65
N GLY A 51 10.11 2.47 9.61
CA GLY A 51 8.69 2.52 9.97
C GLY A 51 7.83 1.61 9.09
N PHE A 52 8.01 1.66 7.77
CA PHE A 52 7.27 0.82 6.84
C PHE A 52 7.68 -0.66 6.90
N LEU A 53 8.97 -0.97 7.03
CA LEU A 53 9.45 -2.34 7.21
C LEU A 53 8.95 -2.97 8.51
N SER A 54 8.89 -2.19 9.59
CA SER A 54 8.32 -2.66 10.87
C SER A 54 6.84 -2.99 10.73
N PHE A 55 6.08 -2.17 9.98
CA PHE A 55 4.70 -2.48 9.62
C PHE A 55 4.59 -3.81 8.85
N VAL A 56 5.45 -4.04 7.85
CA VAL A 56 5.46 -5.29 7.08
C VAL A 56 5.75 -6.50 7.96
N VAL A 57 6.77 -6.42 8.82
CA VAL A 57 7.13 -7.51 9.74
C VAL A 57 5.98 -7.83 10.70
N TYR A 58 5.36 -6.80 11.27
CA TYR A 58 4.20 -6.96 12.13
C TYR A 58 3.06 -7.68 11.40
N ASP A 59 2.73 -7.26 10.18
CA ASP A 59 1.59 -7.80 9.44
C ASP A 59 1.82 -9.21 8.92
N VAL A 60 3.03 -9.55 8.45
CA VAL A 60 3.38 -10.93 8.09
C VAL A 60 3.32 -11.84 9.32
N GLY A 61 3.79 -11.36 10.48
CA GLY A 61 3.68 -12.10 11.74
C GLY A 61 2.22 -12.32 12.15
N ALA A 62 1.39 -11.28 12.09
CA ALA A 62 -0.03 -11.38 12.38
C ALA A 62 -0.74 -12.35 11.42
N TYR A 63 -0.42 -12.28 10.12
CA TYR A 63 -0.92 -13.19 9.10
C TYR A 63 -0.66 -14.66 9.45
N HIS A 64 0.58 -15.03 9.81
CA HIS A 64 0.90 -16.40 10.16
C HIS A 64 0.16 -16.90 11.41
N ILE A 65 0.07 -16.05 12.45
CA ILE A 65 -0.71 -16.37 13.66
C ILE A 65 -2.17 -16.64 13.30
N LEU A 66 -2.74 -15.82 12.41
CA LEU A 66 -4.13 -15.91 12.00
C LEU A 66 -4.41 -17.13 11.12
N ILE A 67 -3.48 -17.53 10.26
CA ILE A 67 -3.63 -18.73 9.43
C ILE A 67 -3.47 -20.02 10.23
N ASP A 68 -2.58 -20.02 11.22
CA ASP A 68 -2.47 -21.14 12.14
C ASP A 68 -3.77 -21.31 12.93
N LYS A 69 -4.36 -20.20 13.38
CA LYS A 69 -5.66 -20.20 14.08
C LYS A 69 -6.84 -20.54 13.16
N TYR A 70 -6.91 -19.92 12.00
CA TYR A 70 -8.00 -20.02 11.01
C TYR A 70 -7.45 -20.59 9.71
N SER A 71 -7.06 -21.87 9.73
CA SER A 71 -6.48 -22.53 8.56
C SER A 71 -7.39 -22.45 7.33
N TYR A 72 -6.82 -22.53 6.13
CA TYR A 72 -7.65 -22.71 4.95
C TYR A 72 -8.26 -24.12 4.94
N THR A 73 -9.49 -24.20 4.45
CA THR A 73 -10.23 -25.43 4.19
C THR A 73 -10.80 -25.39 2.77
N ILE A 74 -11.41 -26.48 2.30
CA ILE A 74 -12.05 -26.51 0.98
C ILE A 74 -13.47 -25.93 1.09
N THR A 75 -13.57 -24.63 1.35
CA THR A 75 -14.83 -23.89 1.44
C THR A 75 -14.76 -22.61 0.60
N ALA A 76 -15.92 -22.07 0.23
CA ALA A 76 -16.01 -20.79 -0.45
C ALA A 76 -15.40 -19.64 0.39
N SER A 77 -15.57 -19.68 1.72
CA SER A 77 -15.02 -18.67 2.62
C SER A 77 -13.48 -18.69 2.63
N SER A 78 -12.88 -19.88 2.70
CA SER A 78 -11.43 -20.04 2.59
C SER A 78 -10.90 -19.58 1.22
N GLY A 79 -11.62 -19.86 0.13
CA GLY A 79 -11.31 -19.34 -1.20
C GLY A 79 -11.35 -17.81 -1.27
N PHE A 80 -12.37 -17.19 -0.66
CA PHE A 80 -12.47 -15.73 -0.56
C PHE A 80 -11.33 -15.11 0.27
N ARG A 81 -10.99 -15.72 1.42
CA ARG A 81 -9.86 -15.29 2.26
C ARG A 81 -8.55 -15.34 1.48
N TYR A 82 -8.28 -16.44 0.77
CA TYR A 82 -7.10 -16.56 -0.09
C TYR A 82 -7.05 -15.49 -1.19
N ALA A 83 -8.17 -15.17 -1.83
CA ALA A 83 -8.24 -14.08 -2.81
C ALA A 83 -7.96 -12.71 -2.17
N LEU A 84 -8.46 -12.47 -0.96
CA LEU A 84 -8.12 -11.28 -0.19
C LEU A 84 -6.63 -11.22 0.13
N ASP A 85 -5.99 -12.33 0.53
CA ASP A 85 -4.55 -12.35 0.79
C ASP A 85 -3.73 -11.97 -0.45
N LEU A 86 -4.08 -12.49 -1.63
CA LEU A 86 -3.43 -12.09 -2.89
C LEU A 86 -3.62 -10.59 -3.19
N MET A 87 -4.82 -10.05 -2.96
CA MET A 87 -5.07 -8.62 -3.10
C MET A 87 -4.27 -7.79 -2.10
N LEU A 88 -4.20 -8.24 -0.84
CA LEU A 88 -3.40 -7.60 0.20
C LEU A 88 -1.94 -7.59 -0.24
N ILE A 89 -1.34 -8.72 -0.60
CA ILE A 89 0.06 -8.79 -1.08
C ILE A 89 0.33 -7.78 -2.22
N PHE A 90 -0.60 -7.62 -3.16
CA PHE A 90 -0.49 -6.59 -4.19
C PHE A 90 -0.50 -5.16 -3.60
N LEU A 91 -1.37 -4.88 -2.63
CA LEU A 91 -1.33 -3.63 -1.89
C LEU A 91 -0.01 -3.45 -1.12
N LEU A 92 0.60 -4.51 -0.56
CA LEU A 92 1.93 -4.44 0.04
C LEU A 92 2.97 -3.97 -0.97
N MET A 93 2.93 -4.52 -2.18
CA MET A 93 3.83 -4.11 -3.26
C MET A 93 3.68 -2.61 -3.56
N VAL A 94 2.44 -2.11 -3.64
CA VAL A 94 2.18 -0.68 -3.85
C VAL A 94 2.73 0.14 -2.68
N ILE A 95 2.51 -0.29 -1.44
CA ILE A 95 3.02 0.40 -0.24
C ILE A 95 4.55 0.42 -0.27
N LEU A 96 5.21 -0.72 -0.44
CA LEU A 96 6.68 -0.83 -0.43
C LEU A 96 7.32 -0.08 -1.59
N SER A 97 6.84 -0.26 -2.82
CA SER A 97 7.42 0.42 -3.99
C SER A 97 7.33 1.94 -3.91
N ARG A 98 6.29 2.48 -3.26
CA ARG A 98 6.10 3.92 -3.07
C ARG A 98 6.82 4.46 -1.85
N SER A 99 6.75 3.75 -0.73
CA SER A 99 7.35 4.17 0.54
C SER A 99 8.87 4.05 0.59
N MET A 100 9.45 3.10 -0.14
CA MET A 100 10.90 2.89 -0.20
C MET A 100 11.60 3.75 -1.25
N SER A 101 10.84 4.44 -2.11
CA SER A 101 11.37 5.36 -3.12
C SER A 101 11.97 6.61 -2.47
N TYR A 102 13.01 7.18 -3.07
CA TYR A 102 13.74 8.36 -2.56
C TYR A 102 12.84 9.56 -2.24
N LYS A 103 11.70 9.68 -2.92
CA LYS A 103 10.70 10.74 -2.69
C LYS A 103 9.34 10.18 -2.27
N ALA A 104 9.34 9.39 -1.20
CA ALA A 104 8.12 8.77 -0.67
C ALA A 104 6.99 9.78 -0.38
N GLU A 105 7.34 11.02 -0.01
CA GLU A 105 6.39 12.10 0.27
C GLU A 105 5.53 12.49 -0.93
N GLU A 106 6.06 12.41 -2.16
CA GLU A 106 5.29 12.70 -3.38
C GLU A 106 4.18 11.64 -3.59
N SER A 107 4.34 10.46 -2.99
CA SER A 107 3.39 9.36 -3.05
C SER A 107 2.58 9.18 -1.76
N ALA A 108 2.64 10.12 -0.81
CA ALA A 108 2.04 9.98 0.51
C ALA A 108 0.53 9.65 0.46
N LEU A 109 -0.23 10.28 -0.45
CA LEU A 109 -1.65 10.01 -0.61
C LEU A 109 -1.90 8.59 -1.16
N THR A 110 -1.11 8.15 -2.13
CA THR A 110 -1.22 6.79 -2.69
C THR A 110 -0.89 5.74 -1.63
N ILE A 111 0.17 5.97 -0.84
CA ILE A 111 0.54 5.10 0.29
C ILE A 111 -0.61 5.03 1.31
N LEU A 112 -1.19 6.19 1.65
CA LEU A 112 -2.29 6.26 2.61
C LEU A 112 -3.55 5.52 2.13
N ILE A 113 -3.91 5.69 0.86
CA ILE A 113 -5.04 4.96 0.25
C ILE A 113 -4.74 3.45 0.27
N ALA A 114 -3.53 3.04 -0.10
CA ALA A 114 -3.14 1.63 -0.12
C ALA A 114 -3.16 1.02 1.29
N LEU A 115 -2.64 1.72 2.31
CA LEU A 115 -2.74 1.30 3.71
C LEU A 115 -4.19 1.22 4.19
N SER A 116 -5.04 2.15 3.77
CA SER A 116 -6.46 2.13 4.15
C SER A 116 -7.19 0.94 3.53
N ALA A 117 -6.95 0.69 2.24
CA ALA A 117 -7.48 -0.47 1.53
C ALA A 117 -6.97 -1.78 2.12
N TRP A 118 -5.70 -1.81 2.55
CA TRP A 118 -5.10 -2.95 3.21
C TRP A 118 -5.84 -3.28 4.52
N HIS A 119 -5.99 -2.30 5.42
CA HIS A 119 -6.69 -2.51 6.70
C HIS A 119 -8.15 -2.91 6.50
N PHE A 120 -8.81 -2.34 5.50
CA PHE A 120 -10.17 -2.75 5.15
C PHE A 120 -10.22 -4.20 4.65
N GLY A 121 -9.31 -4.59 3.74
CA GLY A 121 -9.20 -5.98 3.27
C GLY A 121 -8.92 -6.96 4.40
N ALA A 122 -8.01 -6.64 5.32
CA ALA A 122 -7.72 -7.44 6.51
C ALA A 122 -8.96 -7.58 7.42
N SER A 123 -9.76 -6.54 7.57
CA SER A 123 -11.01 -6.61 8.34
C SER A 123 -12.04 -7.54 7.69
N LEU A 124 -12.15 -7.54 6.35
CA LEU A 124 -13.00 -8.47 5.60
C LEU A 124 -12.49 -9.91 5.73
N TRP A 125 -11.16 -10.09 5.71
CA TRP A 125 -10.54 -11.40 5.90
C TRP A 125 -10.88 -11.97 7.28
N HIS A 126 -10.72 -11.17 8.35
CA HIS A 126 -11.09 -11.56 9.71
C HIS A 126 -12.57 -11.88 9.85
N PHE A 127 -13.44 -11.06 9.25
CA PHE A 127 -14.87 -11.28 9.29
C PHE A 127 -15.27 -12.61 8.63
N ALA A 128 -14.69 -12.91 7.46
CA ALA A 128 -14.90 -14.19 6.78
C ALA A 128 -14.41 -15.37 7.64
N ALA A 129 -13.28 -15.23 8.32
CA ALA A 129 -12.74 -16.25 9.21
C ALA A 129 -13.66 -16.51 10.41
N ILE A 130 -14.15 -15.46 11.08
CA ILE A 130 -15.07 -15.58 12.23
C ILE A 130 -16.37 -16.28 11.82
N ILE A 131 -16.92 -15.96 10.65
CA ILE A 131 -18.13 -16.62 10.13
C ILE A 131 -17.86 -18.10 9.87
N GLU A 132 -16.77 -18.42 9.16
CA GLU A 132 -16.43 -19.80 8.79
C GLU A 132 -16.21 -20.69 10.03
N TYR A 133 -15.53 -20.16 11.04
CA TYR A 133 -15.18 -20.89 12.26
C TYR A 133 -16.23 -20.75 13.38
N THR A 134 -17.36 -20.10 13.09
CA THR A 134 -18.51 -19.93 14.02
C THR A 134 -18.09 -19.41 15.40
N GLU A 135 -17.13 -18.50 15.46
CA GLU A 135 -16.69 -17.97 16.74
C GLU A 135 -17.72 -16.98 17.30
N ASN A 136 -18.08 -17.12 18.58
CA ASN A 136 -19.03 -16.24 19.28
C ASN A 136 -18.42 -14.88 19.68
N TYR A 137 -17.36 -14.42 19.02
CA TYR A 137 -16.78 -13.11 19.30
C TYR A 137 -17.65 -11.98 18.73
N PRO A 138 -17.68 -10.81 19.41
CA PRO A 138 -18.33 -9.64 18.85
C PRO A 138 -17.65 -9.27 17.53
N LYS A 139 -18.39 -9.35 16.42
CA LYS A 139 -17.89 -9.04 15.07
C LYS A 139 -17.22 -7.67 14.97
N LEU A 140 -17.62 -6.73 15.82
CA LEU A 140 -16.99 -5.40 15.96
C LEU A 140 -15.48 -5.46 16.28
N VAL A 141 -15.03 -6.47 17.02
CA VAL A 141 -13.61 -6.64 17.38
C VAL A 141 -12.74 -6.89 16.15
N ALA A 142 -13.30 -7.47 15.09
CA ALA A 142 -12.61 -7.66 13.81
C ALA A 142 -12.43 -6.36 13.01
N TYR A 143 -13.18 -5.30 13.32
CA TYR A 143 -13.16 -4.04 12.56
C TYR A 143 -12.51 -2.89 13.32
N LEU A 144 -12.76 -2.78 14.63
CA LEU A 144 -12.34 -1.64 15.43
C LEU A 144 -10.83 -1.33 15.35
N PRO A 145 -9.91 -2.31 15.44
CA PRO A 145 -8.49 -2.02 15.32
C PRO A 145 -8.13 -1.44 13.94
N HIS A 146 -8.67 -2.01 12.87
CA HIS A 146 -8.42 -1.56 11.49
C HIS A 146 -8.99 -0.16 11.23
N LEU A 147 -10.20 0.12 11.70
CA LEU A 147 -10.80 1.45 11.61
C LEU A 147 -10.01 2.49 12.42
N ALA A 148 -9.50 2.12 13.60
CA ALA A 148 -8.65 2.98 14.40
C ALA A 148 -7.33 3.29 13.68
N PHE A 149 -6.70 2.31 13.02
CA PHE A 149 -5.51 2.54 12.20
C PHE A 149 -5.79 3.50 11.04
N ILE A 150 -6.86 3.24 10.29
CA ILE A 150 -7.29 4.12 9.19
C ILE A 150 -7.50 5.55 9.71
N ALA A 151 -8.32 5.73 10.74
CA ALA A 151 -8.59 7.03 11.34
C ALA A 151 -7.31 7.72 11.82
N THR A 152 -6.37 6.97 12.41
CA THR A 152 -5.07 7.50 12.85
C THR A 152 -4.25 8.00 11.67
N TYR A 153 -4.12 7.24 10.59
CA TYR A 153 -3.32 7.65 9.43
C TYR A 153 -3.88 8.91 8.76
N TRP A 154 -5.20 8.97 8.56
CA TRP A 154 -5.87 10.14 8.02
C TRP A 154 -5.79 11.34 8.97
N GLY A 155 -5.90 11.11 10.28
CA GLY A 155 -5.73 12.14 11.30
C GLY A 155 -4.33 12.76 11.30
N VAL A 156 -3.28 11.94 11.21
CA VAL A 156 -1.90 12.40 11.11
C VAL A 156 -1.68 13.24 9.84
N LEU A 157 -2.20 12.79 8.69
CA LEU A 157 -2.14 13.57 7.45
C LEU A 157 -2.87 14.91 7.60
N GLY A 158 -4.06 14.92 8.22
CA GLY A 158 -4.84 16.12 8.47
C GLY A 158 -4.11 17.12 9.38
N VAL A 159 -3.52 16.64 10.48
CA VAL A 159 -2.70 17.46 11.38
C VAL A 159 -1.49 18.05 10.65
N TRP A 160 -0.78 17.23 9.88
CA TRP A 160 0.35 17.70 9.07
C TRP A 160 -0.08 18.81 8.10
N TYR A 161 -1.20 18.64 7.41
CA TYR A 161 -1.74 19.64 6.49
C TYR A 161 -2.09 20.95 7.21
N MET A 162 -2.71 20.87 8.39
CA MET A 162 -3.01 22.05 9.21
C MET A 162 -1.74 22.80 9.63
N ILE A 163 -0.69 22.08 10.04
CA ILE A 163 0.60 22.68 10.43
C ILE A 163 1.28 23.32 9.22
N ALA A 164 1.32 22.62 8.09
CA ALA A 164 1.91 23.12 6.85
C ALA A 164 1.22 24.41 6.37
N ARG A 165 -0.11 24.45 6.42
CA ARG A 165 -0.92 25.64 6.09
C ARG A 165 -0.62 26.81 7.03
N LYS A 166 -0.51 26.56 8.34
CA LYS A 166 -0.16 27.62 9.31
C LYS A 166 1.23 28.19 9.02
N ARG A 167 2.23 27.35 8.71
CA ARG A 167 3.58 27.82 8.34
C ARG A 167 3.58 28.65 7.07
N SER A 168 2.86 28.24 6.01
CA SER A 168 2.82 29.00 4.76
C SER A 168 2.22 30.39 4.94
N HIS A 169 1.19 30.53 5.79
CA HIS A 169 0.62 31.83 6.14
C HIS A 169 1.61 32.72 6.92
N LEU A 170 2.41 32.15 7.82
CA LEU A 170 3.40 32.88 8.60
C LEU A 170 4.63 33.31 7.79
N THR A 171 5.01 32.55 6.76
CA THR A 171 6.21 32.83 5.95
C THR A 171 5.95 33.64 4.68
N GLY A 172 4.70 34.04 4.40
CA GLY A 172 4.34 34.80 3.19
C GLY A 172 4.60 34.09 1.85
N ARG A 173 5.12 32.85 1.86
CA ARG A 173 5.39 32.04 0.67
C ARG A 173 4.21 31.13 0.39
N GLN A 174 3.51 31.40 -0.72
CA GLN A 174 2.54 30.48 -1.30
C GLN A 174 3.26 29.20 -1.78
N HIS A 175 3.33 28.18 -0.92
CA HIS A 175 3.62 26.80 -1.35
C HIS A 175 2.38 26.18 -2.01
N ALA A 176 1.89 26.79 -3.09
CA ALA A 176 0.75 26.27 -3.88
C ALA A 176 1.17 25.13 -4.85
N ARG A 177 2.26 24.40 -4.56
CA ARG A 177 2.82 23.39 -5.49
C ARG A 177 3.19 22.05 -4.85
N VAL A 178 2.70 21.74 -3.65
CA VAL A 178 3.10 20.47 -2.99
C VAL A 178 2.11 19.32 -3.23
N PHE A 179 0.85 19.58 -3.60
CA PHE A 179 -0.09 18.51 -3.96
C PHE A 179 -1.11 19.00 -4.98
N THR A 180 -0.74 19.02 -6.26
CA THR A 180 -1.75 18.76 -7.29
C THR A 180 -2.04 17.26 -7.25
N PRO A 181 -3.24 16.82 -6.83
CA PRO A 181 -3.60 15.42 -7.01
C PRO A 181 -3.51 15.13 -8.51
N VAL A 182 -2.74 14.09 -8.87
CA VAL A 182 -2.58 13.59 -10.25
C VAL A 182 -3.92 13.21 -10.90
N VAL A 183 -5.02 13.22 -10.15
CA VAL A 183 -6.40 13.07 -10.67
C VAL A 183 -6.74 14.12 -11.74
N ALA A 184 -6.10 15.30 -11.75
CA ALA A 184 -6.37 16.32 -12.78
C ALA A 184 -5.64 16.10 -14.13
N HIS A 185 -4.62 15.23 -14.20
CA HIS A 185 -3.83 15.04 -15.42
C HIS A 185 -4.21 13.81 -16.27
N SER A 186 -5.06 12.93 -15.76
CA SER A 186 -5.43 11.68 -16.45
C SER A 186 -6.68 11.80 -17.34
N VAL A 187 -7.47 12.87 -17.22
CA VAL A 187 -8.72 13.02 -18.00
C VAL A 187 -8.47 13.62 -19.40
N HIS A 188 -7.30 14.23 -19.65
CA HIS A 188 -6.98 14.84 -20.95
C HIS A 188 -6.10 13.99 -21.89
N ARG A 189 -5.69 12.78 -21.50
CA ARG A 189 -4.80 11.91 -22.31
C ARG A 189 -5.46 10.69 -22.95
N PHE A 190 -6.79 10.62 -22.96
CA PHE A 190 -7.55 9.70 -23.82
C PHE A 190 -8.26 10.48 -24.95
N GLY A 191 -7.51 11.36 -25.62
CA GLY A 191 -7.90 11.87 -26.93
C GLY A 191 -7.45 10.86 -27.98
N PHE A 192 -8.37 10.04 -28.47
CA PHE A 192 -8.21 9.28 -29.71
C PHE A 192 -7.77 10.23 -30.83
N SER A 193 -6.51 10.14 -31.26
CA SER A 193 -6.09 10.68 -32.55
C SER A 193 -6.18 9.55 -33.57
N VAL A 194 -7.31 9.52 -34.29
CA VAL A 194 -7.45 8.74 -35.51
C VAL A 194 -6.60 9.43 -36.57
N HIS A 195 -5.41 8.90 -36.85
CA HIS A 195 -4.66 9.28 -38.04
C HIS A 195 -5.31 8.62 -39.26
N SER A 196 -6.15 9.37 -39.96
CA SER A 196 -6.53 9.07 -41.34
C SER A 196 -5.30 9.26 -42.24
N ASN A 197 -4.77 8.15 -42.75
CA ASN A 197 -3.80 8.15 -43.83
C ASN A 197 -4.50 8.63 -45.12
N HIS A 198 -4.37 9.91 -45.45
CA HIS A 198 -4.63 10.37 -46.81
C HIS A 198 -3.36 10.24 -47.64
N SER A 199 -3.35 9.18 -48.45
CA SER A 199 -2.51 9.01 -49.63
C SER A 199 -2.70 10.19 -50.60
N GLY A 200 -1.73 11.10 -50.62
CA GLY A 200 -1.63 12.19 -51.59
C GLY A 200 -0.58 11.88 -52.64
N VAL A 201 -1.02 11.25 -53.72
CA VAL A 201 -0.31 11.12 -55.00
C VAL A 201 0.06 12.53 -55.51
N ARG A 202 1.31 12.73 -55.93
CA ARG A 202 1.66 13.81 -56.87
C ARG A 202 2.07 13.19 -58.20
N PRO A 203 1.45 13.55 -59.33
CA PRO A 203 2.00 13.29 -60.64
C PRO A 203 2.97 14.42 -61.03
N ASN A 204 4.13 13.97 -61.55
CA ASN A 204 5.16 14.64 -62.36
C ASN A 204 5.56 16.08 -62.01
#